data_AF-A0A977KS34-F1
#
_entry.id   AF-A0A977KS34-F1
#
_cell.length_a   1.000
_cell.length_b   1.000
_cell.length_c   1.000
_cell.angle_alpha   90.00
_cell.angle_beta   90.00
_cell.angle_gamma   90.00
#
_symmetry.space_group_name_H-M   'P 1'
#
loop_
_entity.id
_entity.type
_entity.pdbx_description
1 polymer ?
#
loop_
_entity_poly.entity_id
_entity_poly.type
_entity_poly.pdbx_seq_one_letter_code
_entity_poly.pdbx_strand_id
1 'polypeptide(L)'
;MTFLNSSKTPGEIMKDYYKLLEIDKTASEHEIDQAIRRQTRRYLGLQNHPEQHRRQEAERVMKELAEAKTILLDANKRQQYDRDLARNPPETRQVNDNNLSQNSSELIKEAEELIADGQIPDAIVVAERATLLEPTNADAWAVSARAKAKWGETREADYEFKKAISQRRNYAPFYFDYGFFLQSTADSQKYMAVANSPDEALMKALEQFERAYSIDPQTIYLQAQGLIYTNSNTLQHKTQYKQGIEILERCVAQEPEDERYKENLGYAYLDACILGWTYVTKEGWQEAYYATERAHIDEAQLYIIKAQSLNLNDETIISSIRTRESLIVANLKRHFTGSWILAIVGGLIYSRLAIVFVPLYWFSARVTQYNINNKLLNNRSNNIVDTLFGGSTNGIYRLIVLIICGILFPVIILLNFFSNYKEDIQSKIKAKD
;
A
#
# COMPACT_ATOMS: atom_id res chain seq x y z
N MET A 1 68.04 13.62 -27.49
CA MET A 1 66.64 13.89 -27.90
C MET A 1 65.72 13.47 -26.76
N THR A 2 65.20 14.43 -26.00
CA THR A 2 64.11 14.18 -25.05
C THR A 2 63.20 15.39 -25.13
N PHE A 3 62.14 15.28 -25.92
CA PHE A 3 61.16 16.34 -26.11
C PHE A 3 60.31 16.46 -24.85
N LEU A 4 60.43 17.60 -24.15
CA LEU A 4 59.42 18.09 -23.24
C LEU A 4 58.22 18.53 -24.10
N ASN A 5 57.18 17.71 -24.17
CA ASN A 5 55.94 18.09 -24.85
C ASN A 5 55.04 18.84 -23.86
N SER A 6 55.28 20.14 -23.76
CA SER A 6 54.34 21.12 -23.23
C SER A 6 53.32 21.44 -24.32
N SER A 7 52.09 20.96 -24.19
CA SER A 7 50.96 21.41 -25.02
C SER A 7 49.70 21.59 -24.17
N LYS A 8 49.70 22.62 -23.31
CA LYS A 8 48.44 23.26 -22.90
C LYS A 8 48.12 24.34 -23.94
N THR A 9 47.09 24.08 -24.74
CA THR A 9 46.48 25.05 -25.66
C THR A 9 45.91 26.23 -24.87
N PRO A 10 46.12 27.49 -25.29
CA PRO A 10 45.53 28.66 -24.63
C PRO A 10 44.03 28.72 -24.95
N GLY A 11 43.17 28.62 -23.92
CA GLY A 11 41.73 28.90 -24.04
C GLY A 11 40.75 27.75 -23.76
N GLU A 12 41.16 26.65 -23.11
CA GLU A 12 40.18 25.65 -22.65
C GLU A 12 39.41 26.17 -21.43
N ILE A 13 38.14 26.55 -21.66
CA ILE A 13 37.19 26.92 -20.61
C ILE A 13 37.01 25.72 -19.69
N MET A 14 37.41 25.86 -18.43
CA MET A 14 37.33 24.79 -17.45
C MET A 14 35.88 24.50 -17.08
N LYS A 15 35.45 23.25 -17.22
CA LYS A 15 34.06 22.83 -16.96
C LYS A 15 33.78 22.85 -15.46
N ASP A 16 32.59 23.30 -15.06
CA ASP A 16 32.11 23.26 -13.67
C ASP A 16 31.32 21.97 -13.42
N TYR A 17 31.99 20.94 -12.91
CA TYR A 17 31.37 19.64 -12.61
C TYR A 17 30.42 19.72 -11.42
N TYR A 18 30.60 20.67 -10.49
CA TYR A 18 29.67 20.86 -9.38
C TYR A 18 28.33 21.41 -9.88
N LYS A 19 28.38 22.37 -10.81
CA LYS A 19 27.16 22.83 -11.50
C LYS A 19 26.52 21.76 -12.37
N LEU A 20 27.33 20.96 -13.10
CA LEU A 20 26.82 19.84 -13.90
C LEU A 20 26.06 18.81 -13.04
N LEU A 21 26.52 18.60 -11.81
CA LEU A 21 25.91 17.67 -10.86
C LEU A 21 24.83 18.30 -9.98
N GLU A 22 24.66 19.63 -10.05
CA GLU A 22 23.76 20.44 -9.21
C GLU A 22 24.00 20.23 -7.71
N ILE A 23 25.26 20.27 -7.30
CA ILE A 23 25.68 20.08 -5.89
C ILE A 23 26.63 21.18 -5.43
N ASP A 24 26.69 21.38 -4.11
CA ASP A 24 27.65 22.30 -3.52
C ASP A 24 29.09 21.74 -3.62
N LYS A 25 30.09 22.63 -3.68
CA LYS A 25 31.51 22.27 -3.64
C LYS A 25 31.88 21.56 -2.34
N THR A 26 31.12 21.76 -1.26
CA THR A 26 31.30 21.07 0.02
C THR A 26 30.66 19.69 0.09
N ALA A 27 30.02 19.21 -0.99
CA ALA A 27 29.35 17.91 -1.01
C ALA A 27 30.31 16.76 -0.64
N SER A 28 29.80 15.82 0.16
CA SER A 28 30.51 14.59 0.51
C SER A 28 30.69 13.69 -0.71
N GLU A 29 31.65 12.76 -0.65
CA GLU A 29 31.88 11.78 -1.72
C GLU A 29 30.62 10.96 -2.03
N HIS A 30 29.85 10.62 -0.99
CA HIS A 30 28.58 9.90 -1.14
C HIS A 30 27.53 10.73 -1.91
N GLU A 31 27.41 12.01 -1.60
CA GLU A 31 26.49 12.92 -2.31
C GLU A 31 26.93 13.14 -3.77
N ILE A 32 28.24 13.20 -4.03
CA ILE A 32 28.79 13.28 -5.39
C ILE A 32 28.46 12.02 -6.19
N ASP A 33 28.66 10.82 -5.64
CA ASP A 33 28.32 9.56 -6.32
C ASP A 33 26.82 9.45 -6.59
N GLN A 34 25.98 9.84 -5.62
CA GLN A 34 24.53 9.89 -5.82
C GLN A 34 24.15 10.87 -6.93
N ALA A 35 24.73 12.07 -6.94
CA ALA A 35 24.47 13.09 -7.96
C ALA A 35 24.91 12.64 -9.35
N ILE A 36 26.07 12.00 -9.48
CA ILE A 36 26.53 11.42 -10.75
C ILE A 36 25.54 10.37 -11.24
N ARG A 37 25.10 9.46 -10.37
CA ARG A 37 24.13 8.42 -10.75
C ARG A 37 22.77 9.01 -11.12
N ARG A 38 22.36 10.11 -10.46
CA ARG A 38 21.14 10.85 -10.74
C ARG A 38 21.19 11.45 -12.15
N GLN A 39 22.22 12.25 -12.43
CA GLN A 39 22.42 12.87 -13.74
C GLN A 39 22.65 11.82 -14.85
N THR A 40 23.40 10.75 -14.58
CA THR A 40 23.63 9.67 -15.57
C THR A 40 22.32 9.02 -15.97
N ARG A 41 21.45 8.72 -15.00
CA ARG A 41 20.12 8.16 -15.30
C ARG A 41 19.31 9.15 -16.14
N ARG A 42 19.32 10.45 -15.78
CA ARG A 42 18.61 11.51 -16.51
C ARG A 42 19.02 11.58 -17.98
N TYR A 43 20.32 11.58 -18.27
CA TYR A 43 20.78 11.67 -19.66
C TYR A 43 20.79 10.33 -20.42
N LEU A 44 20.69 9.20 -19.73
CA LEU A 44 20.56 7.89 -20.39
C LEU A 44 19.23 7.77 -21.15
N GLY A 45 18.14 8.32 -20.60
CA GLY A 45 16.83 8.29 -21.26
C GLY A 45 16.77 9.07 -22.57
N LEU A 46 17.52 10.17 -22.63
CA LEU A 46 17.61 11.06 -23.79
C LEU A 46 18.39 10.46 -24.98
N GLN A 47 19.14 9.37 -24.78
CA GLN A 47 19.94 8.74 -25.85
C GLN A 47 19.07 8.17 -26.99
N ASN A 48 17.82 7.80 -26.70
CA ASN A 48 16.90 7.19 -27.66
C ASN A 48 15.83 8.17 -28.18
N HIS A 49 16.01 9.47 -27.98
CA HIS A 49 15.04 10.48 -28.39
C HIS A 49 14.93 10.57 -29.94
N PRO A 50 13.73 10.80 -30.52
CA PRO A 50 13.55 10.96 -31.97
C PRO A 50 14.37 12.12 -32.54
N GLU A 51 14.44 13.24 -31.81
CA GLU A 51 15.24 14.41 -32.18
C GLU A 51 16.75 14.18 -32.03
N GLN A 52 17.48 14.38 -33.13
CA GLN A 52 18.93 14.17 -33.19
C GLN A 52 19.72 15.09 -32.26
N HIS A 53 19.30 16.35 -32.11
CA HIS A 53 20.00 17.33 -31.27
C HIS A 53 20.00 16.92 -29.79
N ARG A 54 18.90 16.33 -29.30
CA ARG A 54 18.79 15.83 -27.91
C ARG A 54 19.67 14.61 -27.66
N ARG A 55 19.79 13.71 -28.63
CA ARG A 55 20.73 12.58 -28.55
C ARG A 55 22.19 13.07 -28.45
N GLN A 56 22.54 14.09 -29.23
CA GLN A 56 23.88 14.69 -29.20
C GLN A 56 24.17 15.38 -27.86
N GLU A 57 23.18 16.07 -27.30
CA GLU A 57 23.30 16.66 -25.98
C GLU A 57 23.47 15.60 -24.88
N ALA A 58 22.65 14.55 -24.91
CA ALA A 58 22.77 13.41 -24.00
C ALA A 58 24.16 12.76 -24.07
N GLU A 59 24.65 12.51 -25.28
CA GLU A 59 25.99 11.94 -25.47
C GLU A 59 27.09 12.86 -24.92
N ARG A 60 26.98 14.17 -25.15
CA ARG A 60 27.92 15.17 -24.63
C ARG A 60 27.93 15.17 -23.11
N VAL A 61 26.76 15.29 -22.49
CA VAL A 61 26.64 15.36 -21.02
C VAL A 61 27.07 14.04 -20.39
N MET A 62 26.76 12.90 -21.00
CA MET A 62 27.22 11.59 -20.50
C MET A 62 28.74 11.47 -20.47
N LYS A 63 29.45 12.06 -21.45
CA LYS A 63 30.92 12.15 -21.42
C LYS A 63 31.38 13.06 -20.27
N GLU A 64 30.73 14.20 -20.08
CA GLU A 64 31.07 15.11 -18.97
C GLU A 64 30.79 14.50 -17.59
N LEU A 65 29.75 13.68 -17.44
CA LEU A 65 29.46 12.94 -16.21
C LEU A 65 30.47 11.83 -15.95
N ALA A 66 30.94 11.15 -16.99
CA ALA A 66 32.03 10.18 -16.86
C ALA A 66 33.33 10.88 -16.42
N GLU A 67 33.66 12.04 -17.01
CA GLU A 67 34.78 12.88 -16.61
C GLU A 67 34.63 13.34 -15.14
N ALA A 68 33.48 13.89 -14.77
CA ALA A 68 33.15 14.32 -13.40
C ALA A 68 33.34 13.18 -12.40
N LYS A 69 32.87 11.97 -12.74
CA LYS A 69 33.04 10.78 -11.90
C LYS A 69 34.51 10.45 -11.65
N THR A 70 35.35 10.53 -12.68
CA THR A 70 36.78 10.22 -12.53
C THR A 70 37.55 11.26 -11.75
N ILE A 71 37.06 12.50 -11.67
CA ILE A 71 37.73 13.64 -11.03
C ILE A 71 37.22 13.82 -9.60
N LEU A 72 35.90 13.89 -9.40
CA LEU A 72 35.31 14.28 -8.12
C LEU A 72 35.24 13.12 -7.10
N LEU A 73 35.23 11.86 -7.55
CA LEU A 73 35.30 10.71 -6.64
C LEU A 73 36.73 10.32 -6.26
N ASP A 74 37.74 10.89 -6.90
CA ASP A 74 39.15 10.72 -6.53
C ASP A 74 39.59 11.91 -5.69
N ALA A 75 39.86 11.69 -4.40
CA ALA A 75 40.22 12.74 -3.45
C ALA A 75 41.39 13.63 -3.91
N ASN A 76 42.41 13.04 -4.56
CA ASN A 76 43.56 13.78 -5.04
C ASN A 76 43.23 14.61 -6.27
N LYS A 77 42.42 14.06 -7.19
CA LYS A 77 42.00 14.78 -8.40
C LYS A 77 40.99 15.89 -8.10
N ARG A 78 40.07 15.67 -7.16
CA ARG A 78 39.13 16.69 -6.70
C ARG A 78 39.86 17.89 -6.12
N GLN A 79 40.87 17.68 -5.27
CA GLN A 79 41.66 18.78 -4.70
C GLN A 79 42.46 19.57 -5.76
N GLN A 80 42.95 18.90 -6.80
CA GLN A 80 43.61 19.57 -7.93
C GLN A 80 42.60 20.38 -8.73
N TYR A 81 41.46 19.77 -9.04
CA TYR A 81 40.35 20.41 -9.75
C TYR A 81 39.84 21.66 -9.02
N ASP A 82 39.65 21.60 -7.71
CA ASP A 82 39.18 22.74 -6.90
C ASP A 82 40.17 23.92 -6.93
N ARG A 83 41.48 23.62 -6.88
CA ARG A 83 42.54 24.64 -6.99
C ARG A 83 42.56 25.30 -8.37
N ASP A 84 42.40 24.50 -9.41
CA ASP A 84 42.35 24.99 -10.78
C ASP A 84 41.09 25.84 -11.01
N LEU A 85 39.92 25.37 -10.54
CA LEU A 85 38.63 26.06 -10.63
C LEU A 85 38.63 27.44 -9.92
N ALA A 86 39.36 27.56 -8.81
CA ALA A 86 39.53 28.84 -8.12
C ALA A 86 40.42 29.83 -8.89
N ARG A 87 41.37 29.33 -9.70
CA ARG A 87 42.30 30.14 -10.47
C ARG A 87 41.72 30.62 -11.79
N ASN A 88 40.89 29.79 -12.42
CA ASN A 88 40.24 30.05 -13.71
C ASN A 88 38.74 29.71 -13.60
N PRO A 89 37.88 30.62 -13.10
CA PRO A 89 36.45 30.38 -13.05
C PRO A 89 35.89 30.19 -14.46
N PRO A 90 34.99 29.21 -14.68
CA PRO A 90 34.30 29.05 -15.95
C PRO A 90 33.52 30.32 -16.27
N GLU A 91 33.71 30.86 -17.48
CA GLU A 91 32.61 31.62 -18.10
C GLU A 91 31.41 30.67 -18.16
N THR A 92 30.28 31.11 -17.60
CA THR A 92 29.02 30.39 -17.61
C THR A 92 28.72 29.93 -19.04
N ARG A 93 28.88 28.62 -19.28
CA ARG A 93 28.32 27.96 -20.45
C ARG A 93 26.82 28.19 -20.40
N GLN A 94 26.36 29.16 -21.17
CA GLN A 94 25.04 29.08 -21.76
C GLN A 94 25.02 27.73 -22.49
N VAL A 95 24.26 26.78 -21.96
CA VAL A 95 23.80 25.64 -22.75
C VAL A 95 23.26 26.24 -24.05
N ASN A 96 23.51 25.62 -25.20
CA ASN A 96 22.92 26.07 -26.46
C ASN A 96 21.39 25.86 -26.38
N ASP A 97 20.73 26.76 -25.66
CA ASP A 97 19.30 26.89 -25.40
C ASP A 97 18.52 27.31 -26.67
N ASN A 98 19.18 27.34 -27.83
CA ASN A 98 18.65 27.94 -29.04
C ASN A 98 17.52 27.13 -29.69
N ASN A 99 17.24 25.91 -29.21
CA ASN A 99 16.13 25.07 -29.67
C ASN A 99 15.03 24.84 -28.62
N LEU A 100 15.25 25.21 -27.35
CA LEU A 100 14.23 25.16 -26.31
C LEU A 100 13.55 26.52 -26.22
N SER A 101 12.25 26.54 -25.93
CA SER A 101 11.54 27.80 -25.79
C SER A 101 12.18 28.65 -24.69
N GLN A 102 12.39 29.94 -24.95
CA GLN A 102 12.78 30.92 -23.93
C GLN A 102 11.57 31.39 -23.10
N ASN A 103 10.38 30.84 -23.38
CA ASN A 103 9.16 31.13 -22.65
C ASN A 103 8.89 30.04 -21.61
N SER A 104 8.94 30.42 -20.33
CA SER A 104 8.66 29.53 -19.18
C SER A 104 7.32 28.79 -19.33
N SER A 105 6.27 29.47 -19.82
CA SER A 105 4.95 28.86 -19.97
C SER A 105 4.90 27.76 -21.05
N GLU A 106 5.67 27.91 -22.12
CA GLU A 106 5.77 26.89 -23.17
C GLU A 106 6.55 25.67 -22.68
N LEU A 107 7.64 25.89 -21.93
CA LEU A 107 8.39 24.80 -21.32
C LEU A 107 7.58 24.04 -20.27
N ILE A 108 6.76 24.72 -19.46
CA ILE A 108 5.86 24.04 -18.52
C ILE A 108 4.94 23.09 -19.27
N LYS A 109 4.31 23.58 -20.36
CA LYS A 109 3.41 22.77 -21.18
C LYS A 109 4.13 21.59 -21.83
N GLU A 110 5.31 21.82 -22.41
CA GLU A 110 6.14 20.78 -23.00
C GLU A 110 6.52 19.71 -21.95
N ALA A 111 6.90 20.13 -20.74
CA ALA A 111 7.20 19.21 -19.65
C ALA A 111 5.98 18.38 -19.23
N GLU A 112 4.78 18.97 -19.21
CA GLU A 112 3.53 18.23 -18.93
C GLU A 112 3.23 17.20 -20.03
N GLU A 113 3.41 17.56 -21.30
CA GLU A 113 3.25 16.64 -22.44
C GLU A 113 4.26 15.47 -22.34
N LEU A 114 5.52 15.76 -22.04
CA LEU A 114 6.56 14.73 -21.84
C LEU A 114 6.25 13.81 -20.64
N ILE A 115 5.69 14.34 -19.55
CA ILE A 115 5.24 13.54 -18.41
C ILE A 115 4.11 12.59 -18.83
N ALA A 116 3.15 13.09 -19.61
CA ALA A 116 2.02 12.30 -20.10
C ALA A 116 2.47 11.18 -21.04
N ASP A 117 3.47 11.45 -21.88
CA ASP A 117 4.09 10.49 -22.79
C ASP A 117 5.04 9.50 -22.10
N GLY A 118 5.28 9.67 -20.79
CA GLY A 118 6.19 8.83 -20.00
C GLY A 118 7.68 9.10 -20.27
N GLN A 119 8.01 10.16 -21.02
CA GLN A 119 9.37 10.62 -21.27
C GLN A 119 9.89 11.43 -20.07
N ILE A 120 9.93 10.79 -18.90
CA ILE A 120 10.25 11.42 -17.62
C ILE A 120 11.63 12.11 -17.61
N PRO A 121 12.71 11.55 -18.18
CA PRO A 121 14.02 12.20 -18.16
C PRO A 121 14.04 13.54 -18.89
N ASP A 122 13.37 13.59 -20.04
CA ASP A 122 13.21 14.79 -20.86
C ASP A 122 12.36 15.82 -20.14
N ALA A 123 11.26 15.39 -19.52
CA ALA A 123 10.41 16.25 -18.72
C ALA A 123 11.18 16.96 -17.59
N ILE A 124 12.11 16.27 -16.91
CA ILE A 124 12.95 16.89 -15.87
C ILE A 124 13.81 18.01 -16.46
N VAL A 125 14.43 17.78 -17.62
CA VAL A 125 15.25 18.81 -18.28
C VAL A 125 14.45 20.05 -18.64
N VAL A 126 13.31 19.85 -19.28
CA VAL A 126 12.44 20.95 -19.70
C VAL A 126 11.87 21.70 -18.49
N ALA A 127 11.43 20.97 -17.47
CA ALA A 127 10.85 21.55 -16.27
C ALA A 127 11.87 22.35 -15.44
N GLU A 128 13.10 21.85 -15.26
CA GLU A 128 14.15 22.60 -14.57
C GLU A 128 14.55 23.85 -15.33
N ARG A 129 14.54 23.82 -16.67
CA ARG A 129 14.76 25.04 -17.44
C ARG A 129 13.68 26.08 -17.17
N ALA A 130 12.42 25.67 -17.05
CA ALA A 130 11.33 26.57 -16.68
C ALA A 130 11.54 27.21 -15.29
N THR A 131 12.02 26.45 -14.30
CA THR A 131 12.29 26.99 -12.96
C THR A 131 13.47 27.97 -12.94
N LEU A 132 14.47 27.76 -13.82
CA LEU A 132 15.60 28.69 -13.99
C LEU A 132 15.20 29.99 -14.69
N LEU A 133 14.33 29.91 -15.70
CA LEU A 133 13.83 31.09 -16.43
C LEU A 133 12.92 31.95 -15.57
N GLU A 134 12.04 31.34 -14.78
CA GLU A 134 11.11 32.06 -13.92
C GLU A 134 11.04 31.45 -12.50
N PRO A 135 12.01 31.77 -11.62
CA PRO A 135 12.10 31.18 -10.29
C PRO A 135 10.92 31.50 -9.35
N THR A 136 10.10 32.48 -9.71
CA THR A 136 8.87 32.86 -8.97
C THR A 136 7.63 32.13 -9.46
N ASN A 137 7.69 31.45 -10.61
CA ASN A 137 6.54 30.76 -11.19
C ASN A 137 6.28 29.44 -10.46
N ALA A 138 5.16 29.38 -9.77
CA ALA A 138 4.79 28.21 -8.98
C ALA A 138 4.51 26.97 -9.84
N ASP A 139 3.99 27.15 -11.05
CA ASP A 139 3.67 26.05 -11.98
C ASP A 139 4.94 25.39 -12.52
N ALA A 140 6.01 26.17 -12.77
CA ALA A 140 7.33 25.64 -13.13
C ALA A 140 7.88 24.70 -12.03
N TRP A 141 7.78 25.11 -10.77
CA TRP A 141 8.20 24.28 -9.64
C TRP A 141 7.33 23.02 -9.50
N ALA A 142 6.02 23.14 -9.72
CA ALA A 142 5.10 22.01 -9.60
C ALA A 142 5.34 20.96 -10.69
N VAL A 143 5.53 21.35 -11.95
CA VAL A 143 5.81 20.41 -13.04
C VAL A 143 7.17 19.73 -12.86
N SER A 144 8.18 20.47 -12.38
CA SER A 144 9.49 19.91 -12.03
C SER A 144 9.38 18.89 -10.89
N ALA A 145 8.63 19.22 -9.84
CA ALA A 145 8.39 18.30 -8.72
C ALA A 145 7.72 17.00 -9.17
N ARG A 146 6.71 17.09 -10.04
CA ARG A 146 6.02 15.91 -10.60
C ARG A 146 6.95 15.04 -11.45
N ALA A 147 7.77 15.64 -12.29
CA ALA A 147 8.74 14.92 -13.11
C ALA A 147 9.75 14.16 -12.24
N LYS A 148 10.32 14.84 -11.23
CA LYS A 148 11.26 14.26 -10.26
C LYS A 148 10.62 13.17 -9.40
N ALA A 149 9.38 13.37 -8.97
CA ALA A 149 8.61 12.38 -8.24
C ALA A 149 8.44 11.07 -9.04
N LYS A 150 8.02 11.17 -10.31
CA LYS A 150 7.86 10.00 -11.21
C LYS A 150 9.19 9.30 -11.49
N TRP A 151 10.28 10.05 -11.54
CA TRP A 151 11.62 9.49 -11.71
C TRP A 151 12.15 8.78 -10.46
N GLY A 152 11.68 9.20 -9.29
CA GLY A 152 12.09 8.68 -7.99
C GLY A 152 13.14 9.53 -7.26
N GLU A 153 13.30 10.79 -7.64
CA GLU A 153 14.09 11.80 -6.92
C GLU A 153 13.28 12.39 -5.76
N THR A 154 13.15 11.60 -4.68
CA THR A 154 12.19 11.88 -3.61
C THR A 154 12.52 13.15 -2.81
N ARG A 155 13.79 13.44 -2.52
CA ARG A 155 14.16 14.61 -1.71
C ARG A 155 13.96 15.91 -2.48
N GLU A 156 14.35 15.90 -3.74
CA GLU A 156 14.22 17.03 -4.65
C GLU A 156 12.75 17.32 -4.94
N ALA A 157 11.96 16.29 -5.23
CA ALA A 157 10.52 16.44 -5.43
C ALA A 157 9.82 17.04 -4.20
N ASP A 158 10.13 16.57 -2.98
CA ASP A 158 9.56 17.12 -1.75
C ASP A 158 9.87 18.62 -1.57
N TYR A 159 11.12 19.01 -1.82
CA TYR A 159 11.53 20.41 -1.80
C TYR A 159 10.75 21.25 -2.83
N GLU A 160 10.64 20.76 -4.06
CA GLU A 160 10.00 21.52 -5.15
C GLU A 160 8.49 21.62 -4.99
N PHE A 161 7.81 20.59 -4.46
CA PHE A 161 6.40 20.68 -4.08
C PHE A 161 6.17 21.76 -3.01
N LYS A 162 6.99 21.75 -1.94
CA LYS A 162 6.93 22.79 -0.90
C LYS A 162 7.21 24.17 -1.47
N LYS A 163 8.14 24.27 -2.41
CA LYS A 163 8.45 25.52 -3.11
C LYS A 163 7.25 26.02 -3.90
N ALA A 164 6.63 25.18 -4.74
CA ALA A 164 5.43 25.53 -5.50
C ALA A 164 4.29 26.02 -4.59
N ILE A 165 3.99 25.27 -3.52
CA ILE A 165 2.97 25.63 -2.52
C ILE A 165 3.29 26.96 -1.84
N SER A 166 4.57 27.21 -1.52
CA SER A 166 4.98 28.47 -0.87
C SER A 166 4.75 29.70 -1.75
N GLN A 167 4.87 29.56 -3.08
CA GLN A 167 4.67 30.62 -4.06
C GLN A 167 3.16 30.88 -4.31
N ARG A 168 2.33 29.83 -4.30
CA ARG A 168 0.88 29.93 -4.47
C ARG A 168 0.13 29.02 -3.50
N ARG A 169 -0.18 29.57 -2.32
CA ARG A 169 -0.78 28.85 -1.18
C ARG A 169 -2.26 28.49 -1.32
N ASN A 170 -3.01 29.15 -2.21
CA ASN A 170 -4.45 28.96 -2.37
C ASN A 170 -4.77 28.30 -3.71
N TYR A 171 -4.10 27.18 -4.01
CA TYR A 171 -4.33 26.42 -5.23
C TYR A 171 -4.37 24.92 -4.92
N ALA A 172 -5.57 24.34 -4.96
CA ALA A 172 -5.83 22.96 -4.54
C ALA A 172 -4.98 21.90 -5.28
N PRO A 173 -4.77 21.99 -6.62
CA PRO A 173 -3.99 20.98 -7.34
C PRO A 173 -2.57 20.77 -6.83
N PHE A 174 -1.91 21.80 -6.26
CA PHE A 174 -0.56 21.63 -5.70
C PHE A 174 -0.55 20.75 -4.46
N TYR A 175 -1.55 20.92 -3.59
CA TYR A 175 -1.70 20.08 -2.42
C TYR A 175 -2.09 18.65 -2.83
N PHE A 176 -2.96 18.53 -3.84
CA PHE A 176 -3.35 17.23 -4.36
C PHE A 176 -2.17 16.44 -4.97
N ASP A 177 -1.39 17.08 -5.85
CA ASP A 177 -0.19 16.46 -6.44
C ASP A 177 0.84 16.08 -5.37
N TYR A 178 1.04 16.95 -4.37
CA TYR A 178 1.95 16.68 -3.26
C TYR A 178 1.46 15.54 -2.36
N GLY A 179 0.15 15.46 -2.10
CA GLY A 179 -0.47 14.36 -1.35
C GLY A 179 -0.27 13.02 -2.04
N PHE A 180 -0.47 12.93 -3.36
CA PHE A 180 -0.19 11.71 -4.12
C PHE A 180 1.28 11.32 -4.11
N PHE A 181 2.18 12.30 -4.22
CA PHE A 181 3.60 12.05 -4.08
C PHE A 181 3.90 11.42 -2.72
N LEU A 182 3.44 12.01 -1.61
CA LEU A 182 3.65 11.50 -0.26
C LEU A 182 3.08 10.08 -0.09
N GLN A 183 1.87 9.82 -0.59
CA GLN A 183 1.26 8.49 -0.58
C GLN A 183 2.14 7.47 -1.32
N SER A 184 2.59 7.78 -2.54
CA SER A 184 3.44 6.90 -3.33
C SER A 184 4.80 6.59 -2.66
N THR A 185 5.32 7.53 -1.85
CA THR A 185 6.56 7.31 -1.09
C THR A 185 6.36 6.34 0.07
N ALA A 186 5.18 6.34 0.69
CA ALA A 186 4.82 5.41 1.75
C ALA A 186 4.78 3.97 1.22
N ASP A 187 4.15 3.77 0.06
CA ASP A 187 4.00 2.45 -0.56
C ASP A 187 5.33 1.86 -1.07
N SER A 188 6.29 2.71 -1.44
CA SER A 188 7.55 2.31 -2.08
C SER A 188 8.75 2.15 -1.13
N GLN A 189 8.54 2.17 0.20
CA GLN A 189 9.60 2.20 1.23
C GLN A 189 10.57 3.41 1.11
N LYS A 190 10.27 4.40 0.26
CA LYS A 190 11.08 5.62 0.06
C LYS A 190 10.72 6.74 1.04
N TYR A 191 9.80 6.47 1.96
CA TYR A 191 9.29 7.42 2.95
C TYR A 191 10.40 8.11 3.77
N MET A 192 11.56 7.48 3.99
CA MET A 192 12.66 8.04 4.79
C MET A 192 13.20 9.38 4.27
N ALA A 193 12.91 9.74 3.01
CA ALA A 193 13.24 11.05 2.47
C ALA A 193 12.31 12.18 2.96
N VAL A 194 11.10 11.84 3.42
CA VAL A 194 10.01 12.79 3.69
C VAL A 194 9.32 12.58 5.06
N ALA A 195 9.55 11.44 5.71
CA ALA A 195 8.91 11.02 6.96
C ALA A 195 9.74 9.94 7.70
N ASN A 196 9.46 9.70 8.99
CA ASN A 196 10.14 8.69 9.80
C ASN A 196 9.49 7.30 9.71
N SER A 197 8.24 7.22 9.25
CA SER A 197 7.52 5.96 9.02
C SER A 197 6.59 6.06 7.80
N PRO A 198 6.14 4.92 7.23
CA PRO A 198 5.11 4.91 6.19
C PRO A 198 3.81 5.58 6.67
N ASP A 199 3.40 5.32 7.91
CA ASP A 199 2.19 5.90 8.49
C ASP A 199 2.29 7.43 8.59
N GLU A 200 3.46 7.97 8.97
CA GLU A 200 3.69 9.42 8.99
C GLU A 200 3.60 10.02 7.58
N ALA A 201 4.11 9.32 6.56
CA ALA A 201 3.98 9.78 5.17
C ALA A 201 2.52 9.79 4.69
N LEU A 202 1.73 8.76 5.06
CA LEU A 202 0.29 8.70 4.75
C LEU A 202 -0.49 9.80 5.48
N MET A 203 -0.17 10.09 6.74
CA MET A 203 -0.80 11.20 7.47
C MET A 203 -0.48 12.55 6.85
N LYS A 204 0.76 12.79 6.42
CA LYS A 204 1.12 14.01 5.67
C LYS A 204 0.36 14.10 4.35
N ALA A 205 0.19 12.97 3.64
CA ALA A 205 -0.60 12.93 2.41
C ALA A 205 -2.06 13.32 2.67
N LEU A 206 -2.67 12.76 3.72
CA LEU A 206 -4.03 13.08 4.15
C LEU A 206 -4.18 14.58 4.46
N GLU A 207 -3.25 15.18 5.20
CA GLU A 207 -3.25 16.63 5.47
C GLU A 207 -3.26 17.46 4.17
N GLN A 208 -2.51 17.02 3.14
CA GLN A 208 -2.52 17.73 1.86
C GLN A 208 -3.87 17.57 1.14
N PHE A 209 -4.47 16.38 1.16
CA PHE A 209 -5.79 16.16 0.54
C PHE A 209 -6.90 16.93 1.26
N GLU A 210 -6.87 17.01 2.58
CA GLU A 210 -7.77 17.86 3.36
C GLU A 210 -7.58 19.34 3.01
N ARG A 211 -6.33 19.78 2.85
CA ARG A 211 -6.02 21.14 2.46
C ARG A 211 -6.53 21.45 1.04
N ALA A 212 -6.33 20.54 0.09
CA ALA A 212 -6.86 20.66 -1.27
C ALA A 212 -8.39 20.81 -1.25
N TYR A 213 -9.10 19.93 -0.54
CA TYR A 213 -10.55 19.99 -0.38
C TYR A 213 -11.03 21.28 0.30
N SER A 214 -10.29 21.81 1.27
CA SER A 214 -10.64 23.06 1.94
C SER A 214 -10.52 24.30 1.03
N ILE A 215 -9.66 24.24 0.02
CA ILE A 215 -9.44 25.32 -0.94
C ILE A 215 -10.48 25.25 -2.06
N ASP A 216 -10.67 24.06 -2.62
CA ASP A 216 -11.61 23.80 -3.70
C ASP A 216 -12.32 22.45 -3.44
N PRO A 217 -13.55 22.45 -2.90
CA PRO A 217 -14.26 21.22 -2.54
C PRO A 217 -14.67 20.36 -3.75
N GLN A 218 -13.74 19.54 -4.25
CA GLN A 218 -14.00 18.56 -5.31
C GLN A 218 -14.05 17.12 -4.78
N THR A 219 -14.91 16.30 -5.38
CA THR A 219 -15.12 14.89 -5.02
C THR A 219 -13.84 14.07 -5.13
N ILE A 220 -12.97 14.39 -6.10
CA ILE A 220 -11.69 13.70 -6.31
C ILE A 220 -10.74 13.85 -5.12
N TYR A 221 -10.71 15.01 -4.44
CA TYR A 221 -9.89 15.22 -3.25
C TYR A 221 -10.45 14.47 -2.05
N LEU A 222 -11.78 14.44 -1.93
CA LEU A 222 -12.48 13.68 -0.90
C LEU A 222 -12.25 12.18 -1.07
N GLN A 223 -12.28 11.67 -2.31
CA GLN A 223 -11.99 10.26 -2.59
C GLN A 223 -10.58 9.88 -2.15
N ALA A 224 -9.58 10.72 -2.43
CA ALA A 224 -8.20 10.44 -2.03
C ALA A 224 -8.05 10.30 -0.50
N GLN A 225 -8.79 11.09 0.29
CA GLN A 225 -8.85 10.92 1.75
C GLN A 225 -9.46 9.56 2.13
N GLY A 226 -10.62 9.22 1.52
CA GLY A 226 -11.29 7.95 1.77
C GLY A 226 -10.40 6.74 1.47
N LEU A 227 -9.68 6.78 0.34
CA LEU A 227 -8.75 5.73 -0.08
C LEU A 227 -7.56 5.55 0.89
N ILE A 228 -7.04 6.62 1.48
CA ILE A 228 -6.00 6.52 2.52
C ILE A 228 -6.57 5.76 3.72
N TYR A 229 -7.76 6.15 4.20
CA TYR A 229 -8.38 5.51 5.36
C TYR A 229 -8.74 4.04 5.11
N THR A 230 -9.07 3.66 3.87
CA THR A 230 -9.35 2.28 3.46
C THR A 230 -8.13 1.50 2.99
N ASN A 231 -6.92 2.04 3.09
CA ASN A 231 -5.71 1.30 2.70
C ASN A 231 -5.49 0.10 3.64
N SER A 232 -5.39 -1.10 3.05
CA SER A 232 -5.51 -2.40 3.73
C SER A 232 -4.29 -2.80 4.58
N ASN A 233 -3.15 -2.12 4.42
CA ASN A 233 -1.95 -2.39 5.22
C ASN A 233 -2.08 -1.96 6.70
N THR A 234 -3.13 -1.21 7.03
CA THR A 234 -3.43 -0.70 8.39
C THR A 234 -4.74 -1.28 8.94
N LEU A 235 -5.06 -2.56 8.65
CA LEU A 235 -6.17 -3.33 9.24
C LEU A 235 -6.22 -3.30 10.80
N GLN A 236 -5.20 -2.75 11.46
CA GLN A 236 -5.16 -2.51 12.91
C GLN A 236 -6.11 -1.41 13.40
N HIS A 237 -6.63 -0.55 12.51
CA HIS A 237 -7.50 0.58 12.89
C HIS A 237 -8.92 0.48 12.32
N LYS A 238 -9.72 -0.48 12.82
CA LYS A 238 -11.13 -0.71 12.43
C LYS A 238 -11.97 0.58 12.35
N THR A 239 -11.73 1.54 13.26
CA THR A 239 -12.42 2.84 13.27
C THR A 239 -12.08 3.71 12.06
N GLN A 240 -10.79 3.81 11.71
CA GLN A 240 -10.32 4.59 10.56
C GLN A 240 -10.86 3.99 9.25
N TYR A 241 -10.87 2.66 9.14
CA TYR A 241 -11.42 1.99 7.97
C TYR A 241 -12.90 2.32 7.72
N LYS A 242 -13.71 2.33 8.80
CA LYS A 242 -15.13 2.72 8.70
C LYS A 242 -15.30 4.19 8.30
N GLN A 243 -14.47 5.10 8.82
CA GLN A 243 -14.45 6.51 8.39
C GLN A 243 -14.13 6.64 6.89
N GLY A 244 -13.18 5.85 6.39
CA GLY A 244 -12.85 5.81 4.97
C GLY A 244 -14.03 5.38 4.10
N ILE A 245 -14.75 4.33 4.52
CA ILE A 245 -15.99 3.89 3.84
C ILE A 245 -17.03 5.01 3.81
N GLU A 246 -17.28 5.69 4.93
CA GLU A 246 -18.24 6.81 4.98
C GLU A 246 -17.87 7.94 4.03
N ILE A 247 -16.57 8.23 3.89
CA ILE A 247 -16.07 9.22 2.92
C ILE A 247 -16.31 8.75 1.48
N LEU A 248 -16.00 7.50 1.15
CA LEU A 248 -16.22 6.94 -0.19
C LEU A 248 -17.71 6.84 -0.55
N GLU A 249 -18.58 6.51 0.41
CA GLU A 249 -20.04 6.56 0.26
C GLU A 249 -20.51 7.97 -0.12
N ARG A 250 -19.94 9.01 0.51
CA ARG A 250 -20.22 10.41 0.16
C ARG A 250 -19.75 10.75 -1.26
N CYS A 251 -18.61 10.21 -1.71
CA CYS A 251 -18.15 10.43 -3.08
C CYS A 251 -19.12 9.86 -4.12
N VAL A 252 -19.58 8.62 -3.92
CA VAL A 252 -20.60 8.01 -4.80
C VAL A 252 -21.92 8.76 -4.74
N ALA A 253 -22.31 9.28 -3.57
CA ALA A 253 -23.52 10.09 -3.44
C ALA A 253 -23.44 11.44 -4.16
N GLN A 254 -22.25 12.05 -4.22
CA GLN A 254 -22.01 13.31 -4.93
C GLN A 254 -21.98 13.12 -6.45
N GLU A 255 -21.35 12.04 -6.92
CA GLU A 255 -21.16 11.75 -8.35
C GLU A 255 -21.55 10.29 -8.67
N PRO A 256 -22.85 9.97 -8.68
CA PRO A 256 -23.34 8.59 -8.81
C PRO A 256 -23.15 7.99 -10.20
N GLU A 257 -22.79 8.78 -11.21
CA GLU A 257 -22.53 8.30 -12.57
C GLU A 257 -21.04 7.93 -12.79
N ASP A 258 -20.13 8.36 -11.91
CA ASP A 258 -18.71 8.04 -12.05
C ASP A 258 -18.45 6.63 -11.50
N GLU A 259 -18.20 5.72 -12.43
CA GLU A 259 -17.95 4.31 -12.13
C GLU A 259 -16.71 4.12 -11.24
N ARG A 260 -15.70 4.99 -11.33
CA ARG A 260 -14.47 4.87 -10.53
C ARG A 260 -14.74 5.05 -9.04
N TYR A 261 -15.69 5.93 -8.67
CA TYR A 261 -16.08 6.09 -7.27
C TYR A 261 -16.78 4.83 -6.75
N LYS A 262 -17.64 4.22 -7.57
CA LYS A 262 -18.33 2.98 -7.21
C LYS A 262 -17.37 1.81 -7.10
N GLU A 263 -16.46 1.65 -8.05
CA GLU A 263 -15.45 0.59 -8.04
C GLU A 263 -14.59 0.66 -6.78
N ASN A 264 -14.07 1.85 -6.47
CA ASN A 264 -13.26 2.08 -5.27
C ASN A 264 -14.03 1.80 -3.97
N LEU A 265 -15.30 2.22 -3.89
CA LEU A 265 -16.16 1.87 -2.75
C LEU A 265 -16.48 0.36 -2.70
N GLY A 266 -16.65 -0.28 -3.86
CA GLY A 266 -16.85 -1.72 -3.99
C GLY A 266 -15.68 -2.53 -3.44
N TYR A 267 -14.45 -2.16 -3.80
CA TYR A 267 -13.25 -2.75 -3.21
C TYR A 267 -13.17 -2.53 -1.70
N ALA A 268 -13.45 -1.32 -1.22
CA ALA A 268 -13.47 -1.03 0.22
C ALA A 268 -14.50 -1.90 0.97
N TYR A 269 -15.69 -2.14 0.40
CA TYR A 269 -16.65 -3.07 0.99
C TYR A 269 -16.18 -4.52 0.99
N LEU A 270 -15.51 -4.97 -0.08
CA LEU A 270 -14.97 -6.33 -0.19
C LEU A 270 -13.88 -6.62 0.86
N ASP A 271 -13.04 -5.64 1.12
CA ASP A 271 -12.02 -5.70 2.16
C ASP A 271 -12.67 -5.63 3.56
N ALA A 272 -13.69 -4.78 3.73
CA ALA A 272 -14.46 -4.70 4.97
C ALA A 272 -15.16 -6.01 5.34
N CYS A 273 -15.46 -6.89 4.38
CA CYS A 273 -16.08 -8.19 4.63
C CYS A 273 -15.25 -9.11 5.54
N ILE A 274 -13.93 -8.95 5.52
CA ILE A 274 -13.01 -9.75 6.35
C ILE A 274 -12.40 -8.94 7.49
N LEU A 275 -12.90 -7.74 7.74
CA LEU A 275 -12.41 -6.86 8.80
C LEU A 275 -12.66 -7.51 10.17
N GLY A 276 -11.59 -7.78 10.90
CA GLY A 276 -11.63 -8.48 12.20
C GLY A 276 -11.64 -10.02 12.11
N TRP A 277 -11.60 -10.59 10.90
CA TRP A 277 -11.43 -12.03 10.73
C TRP A 277 -9.97 -12.42 10.97
N THR A 278 -9.74 -13.64 11.43
CA THR A 278 -8.39 -14.14 11.71
C THR A 278 -7.80 -14.80 10.47
N TYR A 279 -6.66 -14.30 9.99
CA TYR A 279 -5.88 -14.97 8.95
C TYR A 279 -5.08 -16.13 9.56
N VAL A 280 -5.12 -17.30 8.94
CA VAL A 280 -4.50 -18.53 9.47
C VAL A 280 -3.56 -19.12 8.45
N THR A 281 -2.29 -19.31 8.83
CA THR A 281 -1.23 -19.94 8.03
C THR A 281 -0.70 -21.24 8.66
N LYS A 282 -1.40 -21.76 9.68
CA LYS A 282 -0.97 -22.90 10.49
C LYS A 282 -0.99 -24.20 9.68
N GLU A 283 0.03 -25.03 9.87
CA GLU A 283 0.11 -26.37 9.28
C GLU A 283 -1.13 -27.22 9.61
N GLY A 284 -1.71 -27.87 8.60
CA GLY A 284 -2.97 -28.62 8.70
C GLY A 284 -4.25 -27.81 8.49
N TRP A 285 -4.15 -26.49 8.25
CA TRP A 285 -5.26 -25.63 7.85
C TRP A 285 -5.07 -25.13 6.42
N GLN A 286 -6.19 -24.89 5.72
CA GLN A 286 -6.14 -24.13 4.48
C GLN A 286 -5.80 -22.68 4.83
N GLU A 287 -4.82 -22.12 4.14
CA GLU A 287 -4.43 -20.73 4.31
C GLU A 287 -5.57 -19.81 3.85
N ALA A 288 -6.21 -19.11 4.81
CA ALA A 288 -7.39 -18.28 4.56
C ALA A 288 -7.76 -17.40 5.76
N TYR A 289 -8.75 -16.53 5.57
CA TYR A 289 -9.42 -15.77 6.62
C TYR A 289 -10.60 -16.57 7.22
N TYR A 290 -10.68 -16.59 8.54
CA TYR A 290 -11.70 -17.30 9.30
C TYR A 290 -12.42 -16.35 10.26
N ALA A 291 -13.75 -16.34 10.21
CA ALA A 291 -14.55 -15.65 11.22
C ALA A 291 -14.58 -16.45 12.52
N THR A 292 -14.53 -15.76 13.65
CA THR A 292 -14.59 -16.35 15.00
C THR A 292 -15.81 -15.87 15.80
N GLU A 293 -16.53 -14.86 15.30
CA GLU A 293 -17.68 -14.26 15.99
C GLU A 293 -18.84 -14.05 15.03
N ARG A 294 -20.06 -14.11 15.57
CA ARG A 294 -21.28 -13.87 14.79
C ARG A 294 -21.33 -12.45 14.23
N ALA A 295 -20.91 -11.46 15.03
CA ALA A 295 -20.91 -10.05 14.64
C ALA A 295 -20.07 -9.80 13.38
N HIS A 296 -18.91 -10.47 13.24
CA HIS A 296 -18.07 -10.37 12.05
C HIS A 296 -18.76 -10.91 10.79
N ILE A 297 -19.59 -11.95 10.93
CA ILE A 297 -20.39 -12.48 9.83
C ILE A 297 -21.51 -11.52 9.45
N ASP A 298 -22.22 -10.96 10.44
CA ASP A 298 -23.31 -10.03 10.19
C ASP A 298 -22.80 -8.73 9.53
N GLU A 299 -21.66 -8.19 9.98
CA GLU A 299 -20.97 -7.06 9.32
C GLU A 299 -20.57 -7.41 7.88
N ALA A 300 -20.01 -8.60 7.65
CA ALA A 300 -19.63 -9.03 6.30
C ALA A 300 -20.84 -9.16 5.35
N GLN A 301 -21.96 -9.70 5.82
CA GLN A 301 -23.19 -9.78 5.04
C GLN A 301 -23.72 -8.40 4.66
N LEU A 302 -23.69 -7.45 5.59
CA LEU A 302 -24.09 -6.07 5.31
C LEU A 302 -23.23 -5.45 4.20
N TYR A 303 -21.92 -5.62 4.24
CA TYR A 303 -21.04 -5.07 3.21
C TYR A 303 -21.20 -5.74 1.85
N ILE A 304 -21.51 -7.04 1.78
CA ILE A 304 -21.86 -7.69 0.52
C ILE A 304 -23.13 -7.09 -0.09
N ILE A 305 -24.17 -6.89 0.72
CA ILE A 305 -25.42 -6.27 0.24
C ILE A 305 -25.13 -4.85 -0.28
N LYS A 306 -24.33 -4.07 0.45
CA LYS A 306 -23.90 -2.73 0.02
C LYS A 306 -23.12 -2.79 -1.29
N ALA A 307 -22.15 -3.69 -1.43
CA ALA A 307 -21.37 -3.84 -2.66
C ALA A 307 -22.26 -4.24 -3.87
N GLN A 308 -23.21 -5.15 -3.68
CA GLN A 308 -24.16 -5.54 -4.73
C GLN A 308 -25.06 -4.37 -5.15
N SER A 309 -25.43 -3.49 -4.21
CA SER A 309 -26.29 -2.33 -4.51
C SER A 309 -25.64 -1.27 -5.40
N LEU A 310 -24.31 -1.30 -5.55
CA LEU A 310 -23.58 -0.35 -6.41
C LEU A 310 -23.79 -0.59 -7.90
N ASN A 311 -24.34 -1.76 -8.30
CA ASN A 311 -24.55 -2.13 -9.71
C ASN A 311 -23.29 -1.95 -10.57
N LEU A 312 -22.15 -2.47 -10.10
CA LEU A 312 -20.86 -2.37 -10.75
C LEU A 312 -20.85 -3.08 -12.12
N ASN A 313 -20.08 -2.54 -13.06
CA ASN A 313 -19.90 -3.15 -14.38
C ASN A 313 -18.68 -4.09 -14.47
N ASP A 314 -17.69 -3.91 -13.60
CA ASP A 314 -16.45 -4.70 -13.63
C ASP A 314 -16.68 -6.17 -13.18
N GLU A 315 -16.50 -7.10 -14.11
CA GLU A 315 -16.62 -8.54 -13.87
C GLU A 315 -15.65 -9.04 -12.80
N THR A 316 -14.47 -8.44 -12.68
CA THR A 316 -13.47 -8.83 -11.67
C THR A 316 -13.99 -8.57 -10.26
N ILE A 317 -14.62 -7.41 -10.02
CA ILE A 317 -15.19 -7.06 -8.72
C ILE A 317 -16.43 -7.91 -8.45
N ILE A 318 -17.29 -8.11 -9.44
CA ILE A 318 -18.47 -8.98 -9.34
C ILE A 318 -18.06 -10.40 -8.94
N SER A 319 -17.00 -10.94 -9.55
CA SER A 319 -16.48 -12.27 -9.20
C SER A 319 -15.92 -12.31 -7.77
N SER A 320 -15.30 -11.23 -7.31
CA SER A 320 -14.80 -11.07 -5.95
C SER A 320 -15.93 -11.01 -4.93
N ILE A 321 -17.04 -10.33 -5.24
CA ILE A 321 -18.28 -10.31 -4.42
C ILE A 321 -18.80 -11.73 -4.25
N ARG A 322 -18.95 -12.50 -5.35
CA ARG A 322 -19.42 -13.90 -5.28
C ARG A 322 -18.49 -14.77 -4.44
N THR A 323 -17.18 -14.55 -4.57
CA THR A 323 -16.18 -15.28 -3.79
C THR A 323 -16.32 -14.98 -2.29
N ARG A 324 -16.44 -13.70 -1.91
CA ARG A 324 -16.67 -13.30 -0.51
C ARG A 324 -18.00 -13.81 0.03
N GLU A 325 -19.07 -13.75 -0.75
CA GLU A 325 -20.38 -14.31 -0.39
C GLU A 325 -20.27 -15.81 -0.10
N SER A 326 -19.58 -16.57 -0.96
CA SER A 326 -19.36 -18.00 -0.76
C SER A 326 -18.60 -18.30 0.54
N LEU A 327 -17.61 -17.47 0.88
CA LEU A 327 -16.83 -17.57 2.11
C LEU A 327 -17.69 -17.29 3.35
N ILE A 328 -18.56 -16.29 3.30
CA ILE A 328 -19.50 -15.96 4.38
C ILE A 328 -20.49 -17.12 4.59
N VAL A 329 -21.06 -17.65 3.50
CA VAL A 329 -21.97 -18.81 3.55
C VAL A 329 -21.26 -20.02 4.12
N ALA A 330 -20.01 -20.28 3.73
CA ALA A 330 -19.22 -21.37 4.28
C ALA A 330 -19.01 -21.23 5.80
N ASN A 331 -18.79 -20.02 6.30
CA ASN A 331 -18.65 -19.77 7.75
C ASN A 331 -19.99 -19.85 8.52
N LEU A 332 -21.13 -19.72 7.82
CA LEU A 332 -22.47 -19.95 8.36
C LEU A 332 -22.89 -21.42 8.35
N LYS A 333 -22.25 -22.27 7.54
CA LYS A 333 -22.56 -23.71 7.49
C LYS A 333 -22.38 -24.32 8.87
N ARG A 334 -23.22 -25.31 9.15
CA ARG A 334 -23.19 -26.08 10.38
C ARG A 334 -22.34 -27.32 10.17
N HIS A 335 -21.44 -27.60 11.10
CA HIS A 335 -20.58 -28.75 11.10
C HIS A 335 -20.75 -29.57 12.37
N PHE A 336 -20.50 -30.87 12.24
CA PHE A 336 -20.51 -31.82 13.33
C PHE A 336 -19.13 -31.88 13.97
N THR A 337 -19.06 -31.68 15.28
CA THR A 337 -17.81 -31.70 16.05
C THR A 337 -17.62 -32.95 16.90
N GLY A 338 -18.49 -33.96 16.77
CA GLY A 338 -18.43 -35.21 17.55
C GLY A 338 -17.69 -36.34 16.84
N SER A 339 -17.49 -37.48 17.53
CA SER A 339 -17.07 -38.72 16.87
C SER A 339 -18.31 -39.48 16.38
N TRP A 340 -18.36 -39.77 15.08
CA TRP A 340 -19.44 -40.53 14.45
C TRP A 340 -19.60 -41.94 15.04
N ILE A 341 -18.50 -42.55 15.48
CA ILE A 341 -18.47 -43.86 16.14
C ILE A 341 -19.22 -43.82 17.48
N LEU A 342 -19.14 -42.73 18.23
CA LEU A 342 -19.79 -42.60 19.54
C LEU A 342 -21.32 -42.49 19.41
N ALA A 343 -21.81 -41.88 18.33
CA ALA A 343 -23.25 -41.84 18.04
C ALA A 343 -23.81 -43.23 17.72
N ILE A 344 -23.04 -44.02 16.95
CA ILE A 344 -23.39 -45.40 16.59
C ILE A 344 -23.35 -46.32 17.82
N VAL A 345 -22.28 -46.24 18.62
CA VAL A 345 -22.10 -47.07 19.82
C VAL A 345 -23.13 -46.72 20.90
N GLY A 346 -23.43 -45.44 21.13
CA GLY A 346 -24.48 -45.01 22.06
C GLY A 346 -25.88 -45.48 21.64
N GLY A 347 -26.19 -45.45 20.33
CA GLY A 347 -27.45 -45.96 19.79
C GLY A 347 -27.60 -47.49 19.90
N LEU A 348 -26.50 -48.24 19.74
CA LEU A 348 -26.48 -49.70 19.82
C LEU A 348 -26.54 -50.23 21.26
N ILE A 349 -25.86 -49.58 22.21
CA ILE A 349 -25.80 -50.04 23.62
C ILE A 349 -27.12 -49.78 24.36
N TYR A 350 -27.85 -48.73 23.99
CA TYR A 350 -29.11 -48.37 24.64
C TYR A 350 -30.26 -48.26 23.64
N SER A 351 -30.69 -49.39 23.10
CA SER A 351 -31.82 -49.50 22.18
C SER A 351 -33.16 -48.97 22.74
N ARG A 352 -33.25 -48.69 24.05
CA ARG A 352 -34.40 -47.99 24.69
C ARG A 352 -34.15 -46.51 25.06
N LEU A 353 -32.90 -46.02 25.04
CA LEU A 353 -32.56 -44.58 25.24
C LEU A 353 -32.11 -43.88 23.95
N ALA A 354 -32.26 -44.51 22.77
CA ALA A 354 -32.04 -43.87 21.48
C ALA A 354 -32.76 -42.50 21.36
N ILE A 355 -33.91 -42.36 22.04
CA ILE A 355 -34.68 -41.12 22.16
C ILE A 355 -33.87 -39.95 22.75
N VAL A 356 -32.87 -40.20 23.60
CA VAL A 356 -32.03 -39.15 24.22
C VAL A 356 -30.79 -38.85 23.38
N PHE A 357 -30.20 -39.85 22.74
CA PHE A 357 -28.95 -39.69 21.98
C PHE A 357 -29.16 -39.14 20.57
N VAL A 358 -30.30 -39.43 19.92
CA VAL A 358 -30.63 -38.88 18.59
C VAL A 358 -30.79 -37.35 18.63
N PRO A 359 -31.51 -36.74 19.59
CA PRO A 359 -31.53 -35.29 19.76
C PRO A 359 -30.15 -34.71 20.03
N LEU A 360 -29.35 -35.30 20.91
CA LEU A 360 -28.00 -34.82 21.23
C LEU A 360 -27.06 -34.88 20.00
N TYR A 361 -27.13 -35.96 19.22
CA TYR A 361 -26.46 -36.09 17.94
C TYR A 361 -26.90 -35.00 16.97
N TRP A 362 -28.21 -34.81 16.84
CA TRP A 362 -28.82 -33.79 15.97
C TRP A 362 -28.46 -32.35 16.40
N PHE A 363 -28.36 -32.08 17.70
CA PHE A 363 -27.92 -30.78 18.24
C PHE A 363 -26.42 -30.58 18.07
N SER A 364 -25.59 -31.61 18.17
CA SER A 364 -24.14 -31.49 17.95
C SER A 364 -23.78 -31.22 16.48
N ALA A 365 -24.64 -31.62 15.54
CA ALA A 365 -24.50 -31.32 14.12
C ALA A 365 -24.93 -29.89 13.74
N ARG A 366 -25.35 -29.06 14.71
CA ARG A 366 -25.85 -27.70 14.47
C ARG A 366 -24.88 -26.58 14.81
N VAL A 367 -23.61 -26.90 15.08
CA VAL A 367 -22.62 -25.88 15.45
C VAL A 367 -22.19 -25.15 14.19
N THR A 368 -22.30 -23.83 14.16
CA THR A 368 -21.83 -23.01 13.03
C THR A 368 -20.31 -22.99 12.94
N GLN A 369 -19.77 -22.96 11.72
CA GLN A 369 -18.34 -23.06 11.47
C GLN A 369 -17.52 -21.98 12.19
N TYR A 370 -18.01 -20.73 12.27
CA TYR A 370 -17.28 -19.66 12.97
C TYR A 370 -17.07 -19.94 14.48
N ASN A 371 -18.01 -20.63 15.14
CA ASN A 371 -17.86 -21.03 16.55
C ASN A 371 -16.79 -22.11 16.71
N ILE A 372 -16.67 -22.99 15.72
CA ILE A 372 -15.62 -24.01 15.66
C ILE A 372 -14.26 -23.32 15.48
N ASN A 373 -14.15 -22.38 14.54
CA ASN A 373 -12.93 -21.61 14.30
C ASN A 373 -12.47 -20.88 15.57
N ASN A 374 -13.39 -20.21 16.28
CA ASN A 374 -13.10 -19.51 17.53
C ASN A 374 -12.42 -20.42 18.57
N LYS A 375 -12.99 -21.61 18.80
CA LYS A 375 -12.45 -22.58 19.76
C LYS A 375 -11.10 -23.15 19.33
N LEU A 376 -10.94 -23.45 18.04
CA LEU A 376 -9.72 -24.04 17.50
C LEU A 376 -8.55 -23.04 17.49
N LEU A 377 -8.83 -21.76 17.20
CA LEU A 377 -7.81 -20.70 17.16
C LEU A 377 -7.41 -20.22 18.55
N ASN A 378 -8.35 -20.14 19.49
CA ASN A 378 -8.07 -19.74 20.88
C ASN A 378 -7.53 -20.88 21.77
N ASN A 379 -7.05 -21.96 21.14
CA ASN A 379 -6.33 -23.06 21.76
C ASN A 379 -7.02 -23.66 23.00
N ARG A 380 -8.36 -23.80 22.95
CA ARG A 380 -9.05 -24.79 23.79
C ARG A 380 -9.01 -26.12 23.07
N SER A 381 -7.81 -26.67 22.93
CA SER A 381 -7.65 -28.10 22.74
C SER A 381 -8.45 -28.77 23.84
N ASN A 382 -9.53 -29.40 23.44
CA ASN A 382 -10.07 -30.54 24.14
C ASN A 382 -10.57 -31.46 23.03
N ASN A 383 -9.63 -32.18 22.41
CA ASN A 383 -9.95 -33.57 22.14
C ASN A 383 -10.29 -34.19 23.49
N ILE A 384 -11.57 -34.13 23.84
CA ILE A 384 -12.15 -34.76 25.03
C ILE A 384 -11.72 -36.23 25.09
N VAL A 385 -11.44 -36.83 23.92
CA VAL A 385 -10.86 -38.16 23.75
C VAL A 385 -9.48 -38.29 24.43
N ASP A 386 -8.56 -37.34 24.23
CA ASP A 386 -7.22 -37.39 24.83
C ASP A 386 -7.25 -37.16 26.34
N THR A 387 -8.21 -36.34 26.82
CA THR A 387 -8.43 -36.12 28.27
C THR A 387 -9.10 -37.32 28.95
N LEU A 388 -9.95 -38.08 28.23
CA LEU A 388 -10.72 -39.19 28.81
C LEU A 388 -10.05 -40.56 28.70
N PHE A 389 -9.17 -40.79 27.72
CA PHE A 389 -8.68 -42.14 27.40
C PHE A 389 -7.16 -42.32 27.54
N GLY A 390 -6.49 -41.49 28.35
CA GLY A 390 -5.05 -41.58 28.67
C GLY A 390 -4.58 -43.04 28.79
N GLY A 391 -3.59 -43.40 27.97
CA GLY A 391 -3.29 -44.77 27.51
C GLY A 391 -3.05 -45.83 28.59
N SER A 392 -4.12 -46.39 29.14
CA SER A 392 -4.08 -47.53 30.05
C SER A 392 -4.81 -48.75 29.48
N THR A 393 -4.15 -49.90 29.50
CA THR A 393 -4.55 -51.18 28.88
C THR A 393 -5.24 -52.15 29.85
N ASN A 394 -5.90 -51.68 30.93
CA ASN A 394 -6.55 -52.55 31.92
C ASN A 394 -8.08 -52.69 31.72
N GLY A 395 -8.58 -53.94 31.69
CA GLY A 395 -9.97 -54.28 31.39
C GLY A 395 -11.03 -53.75 32.38
N ILE A 396 -10.69 -53.62 33.67
CA ILE A 396 -11.57 -53.01 34.69
C ILE A 396 -11.66 -51.48 34.49
N TYR A 397 -10.57 -50.86 34.04
CA TYR A 397 -10.54 -49.45 33.69
C TYR A 397 -11.49 -49.15 32.52
N ARG A 398 -11.55 -50.04 31.51
CA ARG A 398 -12.53 -49.94 30.41
C ARG A 398 -13.99 -50.03 30.88
N LEU A 399 -14.30 -50.86 31.87
CA LEU A 399 -15.66 -51.01 32.40
C LEU A 399 -16.10 -49.78 33.21
N ILE A 400 -15.19 -49.24 34.04
CA ILE A 400 -15.43 -48.00 34.80
C ILE A 400 -15.56 -46.82 33.83
N VAL A 401 -14.70 -46.76 32.81
CA VAL A 401 -14.79 -45.77 31.73
C VAL A 401 -16.09 -45.93 30.94
N LEU A 402 -16.62 -47.14 30.71
CA LEU A 402 -17.92 -47.33 30.05
C LEU A 402 -19.10 -46.83 30.89
N ILE A 403 -19.08 -47.02 32.21
CA ILE A 403 -20.13 -46.52 33.13
C ILE A 403 -20.05 -45.00 33.28
N ILE A 404 -18.83 -44.46 33.40
CA ILE A 404 -18.54 -43.03 33.34
C ILE A 404 -19.00 -42.48 31.98
N CYS A 405 -18.69 -43.11 30.86
CA CYS A 405 -19.18 -42.74 29.52
C CYS A 405 -20.69 -42.98 29.33
N GLY A 406 -21.38 -43.71 30.19
CA GLY A 406 -22.83 -43.80 30.17
C GLY A 406 -23.50 -42.57 30.79
N ILE A 407 -22.87 -41.96 31.80
CA ILE A 407 -23.46 -40.92 32.66
C ILE A 407 -22.78 -39.55 32.49
N LEU A 408 -21.45 -39.51 32.49
CA LEU A 408 -20.66 -38.30 32.22
C LEU A 408 -20.70 -37.92 30.74
N PHE A 409 -20.95 -38.84 29.81
CA PHE A 409 -20.97 -38.50 28.38
C PHE A 409 -22.18 -37.63 27.98
N PRO A 410 -23.42 -37.92 28.42
CA PRO A 410 -24.53 -36.96 28.30
C PRO A 410 -24.22 -35.61 28.95
N VAL A 411 -23.57 -35.61 30.12
CA VAL A 411 -23.17 -34.38 30.82
C VAL A 411 -22.11 -33.62 30.05
N ILE A 412 -21.14 -34.30 29.43
CA ILE A 412 -20.09 -33.68 28.60
C ILE A 412 -20.67 -33.14 27.30
N ILE A 413 -21.60 -33.86 26.65
CA ILE A 413 -22.32 -33.33 25.48
C ILE A 413 -23.16 -32.13 25.89
N LEU A 414 -23.86 -32.17 27.03
CA LEU A 414 -24.61 -31.04 27.56
C LEU A 414 -23.69 -29.86 27.93
N LEU A 415 -22.54 -30.10 28.56
CA LEU A 415 -21.56 -29.07 28.88
C LEU A 415 -20.95 -28.47 27.61
N ASN A 416 -20.65 -29.30 26.60
CA ASN A 416 -20.15 -28.82 25.32
C ASN A 416 -21.25 -28.09 24.53
N PHE A 417 -22.50 -28.55 24.61
CA PHE A 417 -23.68 -27.88 24.05
C PHE A 417 -23.87 -26.51 24.70
N PHE A 418 -23.99 -26.44 26.02
CA PHE A 418 -24.10 -25.16 26.72
C PHE A 418 -22.85 -24.29 26.46
N SER A 419 -21.65 -24.85 26.39
CA SER A 419 -20.45 -24.09 26.04
C SER A 419 -20.47 -23.54 24.59
N ASN A 420 -21.06 -24.23 23.62
CA ASN A 420 -21.12 -23.83 22.22
C ASN A 420 -22.33 -22.94 21.89
N TYR A 421 -23.41 -23.06 22.65
CA TYR A 421 -24.70 -22.47 22.32
C TYR A 421 -25.19 -21.47 23.35
N LYS A 422 -24.51 -21.26 24.48
CA LYS A 422 -24.95 -20.31 25.52
C LYS A 422 -25.19 -18.90 24.96
N GLU A 423 -24.28 -18.39 24.13
CA GLU A 423 -24.42 -17.03 23.56
C GLU A 423 -25.51 -16.94 22.50
N ASP A 424 -25.66 -17.93 21.61
CA ASP A 424 -26.73 -17.99 20.59
C ASP A 424 -28.11 -18.22 21.22
N ILE A 425 -28.19 -18.98 22.31
CA ILE A 425 -29.41 -19.16 23.09
C ILE A 425 -29.77 -17.84 23.80
N GLN A 426 -28.80 -17.18 24.42
CA GLN A 426 -29.01 -15.89 25.10
C GLN A 426 -29.40 -14.76 24.14
N SER A 427 -28.81 -14.70 22.94
CA SER A 427 -29.16 -13.68 21.93
C SER A 427 -30.57 -13.89 21.39
N LYS A 428 -30.99 -15.13 21.14
CA LYS A 428 -32.35 -15.46 20.69
C LYS A 428 -33.41 -15.26 21.75
N ILE A 429 -33.07 -15.43 23.03
CA ILE A 429 -33.97 -15.10 24.15
C ILE A 429 -34.15 -13.57 24.22
N LYS A 430 -33.06 -12.80 24.17
CA LYS A 430 -33.11 -11.33 24.18
C LYS A 430 -33.78 -10.70 22.96
N ALA A 431 -33.79 -11.36 21.81
CA ALA A 431 -34.46 -10.87 20.60
C ALA A 431 -35.97 -11.15 20.60
N LYS A 432 -36.48 -11.88 21.60
CA LYS A 432 -37.88 -12.30 21.71
C LYS A 432 -38.64 -11.59 22.84
N ASP A 433 -37.90 -10.93 23.73
CA ASP A 433 -38.37 -9.92 24.68
C ASP A 433 -38.20 -8.53 24.05
#